data_AF-G4ZBZ2-F1
#
_entry.id   AF-G4ZBZ2-F1
#
_cell.length_a   1.000
_cell.length_b   1.000
_cell.length_c   1.000
_cell.angle_alpha   90.00
_cell.angle_beta   90.00
_cell.angle_gamma   90.00
#
_symmetry.space_group_name_H-M   'P 1'
#
loop_
_entity.id
_entity.type
_entity.pdbx_description
1 polymer ?
#
loop_
_entity_poly.entity_id
_entity_poly.type
_entity_poly.pdbx_seq_one_letter_code
_entity_poly.pdbx_strand_id
1 'polypeptide(L)'
;MSAFFGLTLLGSQSPFDPVKETPIHAFQSRDFQDAFMQTYRPGFSLYSESDEEAQAANAELYSATITLAQLPVMLRYLYKCPRGVDNVSASTRKLVEQAFRLQSVGADASQSIDLQTFLAQMEELCRHSQSMESAAAHSAYLKDGATTREFVSNLDFLGKLVKHTRMEKDPRQKTLAPVTDSMTLGWNPPTMATKRKPTKSCEETRYACAMVKAGVYYY
;
A
#
# COMPACT_ATOMS: atom_id res chain seq x y z
N MET A 1 -9.85 5.52 -24.39
CA MET A 1 -11.14 5.17 -23.75
C MET A 1 -11.91 4.26 -24.70
N SER A 2 -12.10 2.98 -24.38
CA SER A 2 -12.95 2.07 -25.14
C SER A 2 -13.85 1.36 -24.13
N ALA A 3 -15.09 1.85 -23.98
CA ALA A 3 -16.13 1.08 -23.32
C ALA A 3 -16.67 0.11 -24.37
N PHE A 4 -16.46 -1.19 -24.16
CA PHE A 4 -17.03 -2.24 -25.02
C PHE A 4 -18.56 -2.18 -24.85
N PHE A 5 -19.24 -1.54 -25.79
CA PHE A 5 -20.71 -1.44 -25.89
C PHE A 5 -21.47 -1.11 -24.59
N GLY A 6 -20.99 -0.12 -23.81
CA GLY A 6 -21.72 0.36 -22.63
C GLY A 6 -21.74 -0.58 -21.42
N LEU A 7 -20.96 -1.66 -21.44
CA LEU A 7 -20.80 -2.56 -20.30
C LEU A 7 -19.80 -1.99 -19.28
N THR A 8 -20.24 -1.01 -18.48
CA THR A 8 -19.43 -0.39 -17.43
C THR A 8 -19.59 -1.07 -16.06
N LEU A 9 -20.59 -1.95 -15.90
CA LEU A 9 -20.93 -2.59 -14.62
C LEU A 9 -20.21 -3.95 -14.39
N LEU A 10 -19.44 -4.44 -15.36
CA LEU A 10 -18.80 -5.77 -15.31
C LEU A 10 -17.36 -5.75 -14.75
N GLY A 11 -17.00 -4.71 -14.00
CA GLY A 11 -15.70 -4.60 -13.34
C GLY A 11 -14.80 -3.52 -13.93
N SER A 12 -13.49 -3.65 -13.72
CA SER A 12 -12.51 -2.66 -14.15
C SER A 12 -12.47 -2.52 -15.67
N GLN A 13 -12.49 -1.28 -16.17
CA GLN A 13 -12.40 -0.99 -17.61
C GLN A 13 -11.03 -1.39 -18.23
N SER A 14 -10.00 -1.51 -17.39
CA SER A 14 -8.67 -2.00 -17.78
C SER A 14 -8.19 -3.02 -16.75
N PRO A 15 -7.99 -4.29 -17.13
CA PRO A 15 -7.53 -5.33 -16.20
C PRO A 15 -6.04 -5.21 -15.85
N PHE A 16 -5.28 -4.41 -16.61
CA PHE A 16 -3.84 -4.22 -16.44
C PHE A 16 -3.45 -2.79 -16.09
N ASP A 17 -4.41 -1.87 -16.00
CA ASP A 17 -4.12 -0.62 -15.31
C ASP A 17 -3.62 -1.00 -13.92
N PRO A 18 -2.51 -0.38 -13.47
CA PRO A 18 -1.93 -0.70 -12.17
C PRO A 18 -3.09 -0.71 -11.19
N VAL A 19 -3.29 -1.83 -10.47
CA VAL A 19 -4.31 -1.97 -9.44
C VAL A 19 -4.19 -0.72 -8.59
N LYS A 20 -5.08 0.23 -8.84
CA LYS A 20 -4.80 1.63 -8.54
C LYS A 20 -4.86 1.70 -7.03
N GLU A 21 -3.77 2.15 -6.41
CA GLU A 21 -3.84 2.51 -4.99
C GLU A 21 -5.10 3.36 -4.83
N THR A 22 -6.01 2.98 -3.92
CA THR A 22 -7.27 3.70 -3.79
C THR A 22 -6.92 5.15 -3.48
N PRO A 23 -7.18 6.09 -4.39
CA PRO A 23 -6.68 7.43 -4.22
C PRO A 23 -7.50 8.11 -3.13
N ILE A 24 -6.89 9.08 -2.44
CA ILE A 24 -7.54 9.73 -1.30
C ILE A 24 -8.85 10.43 -1.69
N HIS A 25 -8.94 10.91 -2.93
CA HIS A 25 -10.14 11.57 -3.46
C HIS A 25 -11.29 10.60 -3.80
N ALA A 26 -11.11 9.29 -3.68
CA ALA A 26 -12.18 8.31 -3.85
C ALA A 26 -13.10 8.24 -2.63
N PHE A 27 -12.65 8.75 -1.48
CA PHE A 27 -13.42 8.78 -0.23
C PHE A 27 -14.28 10.03 -0.14
N GLN A 28 -15.45 9.91 0.48
CA GLN A 28 -16.35 11.03 0.71
C GLN A 28 -16.04 11.70 2.05
N SER A 29 -16.53 12.93 2.25
CA SER A 29 -16.39 13.67 3.53
C SER A 29 -16.87 12.86 4.73
N ARG A 30 -17.91 12.03 4.55
CA ARG A 30 -18.42 11.13 5.58
C ARG A 30 -17.41 10.04 5.97
N ASP A 31 -16.71 9.45 5.01
CA ASP A 31 -15.72 8.41 5.29
C ASP A 31 -14.55 8.99 6.11
N PHE A 32 -14.16 10.23 5.84
CA PHE A 32 -13.13 10.94 6.62
C PHE A 32 -13.60 11.23 8.04
N GLN A 33 -14.84 11.67 8.22
CA GLN A 33 -15.43 11.91 9.54
C GLN A 33 -15.51 10.61 10.35
N ASP A 34 -15.97 9.51 9.74
CA ASP A 34 -16.07 8.21 10.40
C ASP A 34 -14.67 7.71 10.81
N ALA A 35 -13.68 7.81 9.92
CA ALA A 35 -12.30 7.41 10.22
C ALA A 35 -11.67 8.27 11.33
N PHE A 36 -11.96 9.57 11.36
CA PHE A 36 -11.53 10.48 12.42
C PHE A 36 -12.11 10.05 13.77
N MET A 37 -13.42 9.79 13.83
CA MET A 37 -14.09 9.39 15.07
C MET A 37 -13.65 8.02 15.57
N GLN A 38 -13.43 7.06 14.68
CA GLN A 38 -12.86 5.75 15.05
C GLN A 38 -11.45 5.87 15.63
N THR A 39 -10.70 6.91 15.24
CA THR A 39 -9.36 7.18 15.78
C THR A 39 -9.42 7.84 17.15
N TYR A 40 -10.36 8.77 17.32
CA TYR A 40 -10.61 9.43 18.62
C TYR A 40 -11.16 8.44 19.65
N ARG A 41 -12.20 7.68 19.27
CA ARG A 41 -12.87 6.68 20.11
C ARG A 41 -13.13 5.41 19.28
N PRO A 42 -12.33 4.35 19.46
CA PRO A 42 -12.52 3.09 18.75
C PRO A 42 -13.90 2.50 19.03
N GLY A 43 -14.64 2.12 17.97
CA GLY A 43 -15.98 1.57 18.09
C GLY A 43 -17.10 2.62 18.13
N PHE A 44 -16.79 3.90 17.93
CA PHE A 44 -17.79 4.95 17.81
C PHE A 44 -18.65 4.76 16.55
N SER A 45 -19.96 4.86 16.71
CA SER A 45 -20.93 4.82 15.60
C SER A 45 -21.79 6.07 15.67
N LEU A 46 -21.93 6.77 14.54
CA LEU A 46 -22.87 7.89 14.41
C LEU A 46 -24.33 7.44 14.31
N TYR A 47 -24.55 6.17 13.98
CA TYR A 47 -25.89 5.60 13.85
C TYR A 47 -26.20 4.81 15.12
N SER A 48 -27.16 5.31 15.89
CA SER A 48 -27.87 4.59 16.93
C SER A 48 -29.38 4.64 16.63
N GLU A 49 -30.11 3.62 17.07
CA GLU A 49 -31.56 3.56 16.97
C GLU A 49 -32.26 4.48 17.99
N SER A 50 -31.52 5.04 18.96
CA SER A 50 -32.07 5.95 19.95
C SER A 50 -31.68 7.41 19.69
N ASP A 51 -32.66 8.31 19.76
CA ASP A 51 -32.48 9.75 19.50
C ASP A 51 -31.55 10.42 20.54
N GLU A 52 -31.56 9.93 21.78
CA GLU A 52 -30.71 10.45 22.87
C GLU A 52 -29.23 10.13 22.63
N GLU A 53 -28.91 8.91 22.18
CA GLU A 53 -27.53 8.53 21.85
C GLU A 53 -27.06 9.22 20.57
N ALA A 54 -27.95 9.46 19.60
CA ALA A 54 -27.62 10.25 18.42
C ALA A 54 -27.29 11.71 18.76
N GLN A 55 -28.01 12.34 19.69
CA GLN A 55 -27.70 13.70 20.15
C GLN A 55 -26.38 13.75 20.93
N ALA A 56 -26.13 12.78 21.81
CA ALA A 56 -24.87 12.67 22.54
C ALA A 56 -23.67 12.46 21.58
N ALA A 57 -23.82 11.60 20.57
CA ALA A 57 -22.81 11.38 19.54
C ALA A 57 -22.51 12.65 18.74
N ASN A 58 -23.53 13.44 18.40
CA ASN A 58 -23.34 14.72 17.73
C ASN A 58 -22.63 15.76 18.61
N ALA A 59 -22.87 15.76 19.92
CA ALA A 59 -22.15 16.62 20.85
C ALA A 59 -20.66 16.22 20.95
N GLU A 60 -20.36 14.91 20.94
CA GLU A 60 -18.98 14.40 20.93
C GLU A 60 -18.22 14.75 19.64
N LEU A 61 -18.90 14.91 18.49
CA LEU A 61 -18.25 15.34 17.25
C LEU A 61 -17.56 16.71 17.36
N TYR A 62 -18.16 17.64 18.12
CA TYR A 62 -17.64 19.01 18.24
C TYR A 62 -16.44 19.10 19.21
N SER A 63 -16.26 18.13 20.10
CA SER A 63 -15.15 18.09 21.05
C SER A 63 -14.01 17.15 20.63
N ALA A 64 -14.24 16.32 19.62
CA ALA A 64 -13.28 15.34 19.13
C ALA A 64 -12.03 16.03 18.53
N THR A 65 -10.86 15.62 19.02
CA THR A 65 -9.57 16.10 18.54
C THR A 65 -8.60 14.92 18.38
N ILE A 66 -7.78 14.95 17.33
CA ILE A 66 -6.73 13.95 17.10
C ILE A 66 -5.37 14.64 17.00
N THR A 67 -4.29 13.91 17.22
CA THR A 67 -2.93 14.43 17.04
C THR A 67 -2.32 13.98 15.72
N LEU A 68 -1.27 14.67 15.27
CA LEU A 68 -0.55 14.34 14.04
C LEU A 68 0.01 12.90 14.07
N ALA A 69 0.42 12.41 15.25
CA ALA A 69 0.89 11.04 15.44
C ALA A 69 -0.21 9.97 15.22
N GLN A 70 -1.49 10.35 15.30
CA GLN A 70 -2.64 9.47 15.12
C GLN A 70 -3.11 9.39 13.66
N LEU A 71 -2.63 10.25 12.76
CA LEU A 71 -2.99 10.24 11.33
C LEU A 71 -2.73 8.89 10.64
N PRO A 72 -1.62 8.17 10.89
CA PRO A 72 -1.41 6.84 10.28
C PRO A 72 -2.45 5.81 10.72
N VAL A 73 -2.95 5.91 11.96
CA VAL A 73 -4.00 5.03 12.47
C VAL A 73 -5.34 5.38 11.84
N MET A 74 -5.63 6.67 11.70
CA MET A 74 -6.81 7.16 10.98
C MET A 74 -6.86 6.65 9.55
N LEU A 75 -5.75 6.71 8.81
CA LEU A 75 -5.69 6.17 7.45
C LEU A 75 -5.97 4.66 7.40
N ARG A 76 -5.55 3.90 8.42
CA ARG A 76 -5.89 2.46 8.48
C ARG A 76 -7.39 2.23 8.64
N TYR A 77 -8.08 3.06 9.42
CA TYR A 77 -9.54 3.00 9.54
C TYR A 77 -10.24 3.42 8.25
N LEU A 78 -9.77 4.49 7.60
CA LEU A 78 -10.29 4.96 6.32
C LEU A 78 -10.21 3.87 5.23
N TYR A 79 -9.06 3.22 5.10
CA TYR A 79 -8.84 2.13 4.14
C TYR A 79 -9.35 0.77 4.61
N LYS A 80 -10.01 0.70 5.79
CA LYS A 80 -10.55 -0.54 6.39
C LYS A 80 -9.53 -1.68 6.41
N CYS A 81 -8.29 -1.36 6.81
CA CYS A 81 -7.19 -2.32 6.82
C CYS A 81 -7.46 -3.46 7.84
N PRO A 82 -7.32 -4.74 7.46
CA PRO A 82 -7.47 -5.86 8.40
C PRO A 82 -6.34 -5.86 9.44
N ARG A 83 -6.60 -6.46 10.61
CA ARG A 83 -5.64 -6.47 11.73
C ARG A 83 -4.30 -7.06 11.31
N GLY A 84 -3.23 -6.29 11.50
CA GLY A 84 -1.85 -6.71 11.20
C GLY A 84 -1.40 -6.52 9.76
N VAL A 85 -2.27 -6.02 8.87
CA VAL A 85 -1.92 -5.70 7.48
C VAL A 85 -2.10 -4.21 7.24
N ASP A 86 -1.11 -3.58 6.63
CA ASP A 86 -1.16 -2.17 6.30
C ASP A 86 -1.28 -1.98 4.79
N ASN A 87 -2.50 -1.75 4.32
CA ASN A 87 -2.81 -1.57 2.90
C ASN A 87 -2.80 -0.10 2.46
N VAL A 88 -2.50 0.84 3.37
CA VAL A 88 -2.43 2.27 3.04
C VAL A 88 -1.15 2.51 2.25
N SER A 89 -1.28 3.10 1.06
CA SER A 89 -0.12 3.38 0.23
C SER A 89 0.85 4.37 0.87
N ALA A 90 2.15 4.16 0.62
CA ALA A 90 3.19 5.05 1.12
C ALA A 90 3.12 6.46 0.52
N SER A 91 2.60 6.56 -0.71
CA SER A 91 2.30 7.81 -1.41
C SER A 91 1.26 8.65 -0.64
N THR A 92 0.12 8.04 -0.29
CA THR A 92 -0.96 8.69 0.47
C THR A 92 -0.49 9.13 1.85
N ARG A 93 0.26 8.28 2.56
CA ARG A 93 0.82 8.63 3.87
C ARG A 93 1.69 9.89 3.80
N LYS A 94 2.62 9.94 2.84
CA LYS A 94 3.51 11.08 2.66
C LYS A 94 2.73 12.34 2.29
N LEU A 95 1.73 12.22 1.42
CA LEU A 95 0.89 13.34 0.99
C LEU A 95 0.10 13.94 2.15
N VAL A 96 -0.53 13.09 2.98
CA VAL A 96 -1.25 13.51 4.19
C VAL A 96 -0.28 14.12 5.20
N GLU A 97 0.82 13.44 5.54
CA GLU A 97 1.81 13.97 6.47
C GLU A 97 2.38 15.33 6.04
N GLN A 98 2.65 15.51 4.75
CA GLN A 98 3.16 16.77 4.21
C GLN A 98 2.13 17.90 4.33
N ALA A 99 0.87 17.64 3.99
CA ALA A 99 -0.18 18.66 4.06
C ALA A 99 -0.40 19.17 5.49
N PHE A 100 -0.52 18.25 6.45
CA PHE A 100 -0.71 18.64 7.85
C PHE A 100 0.55 19.29 8.46
N ARG A 101 1.76 18.92 8.02
CA ARG A 101 3.01 19.59 8.45
C ARG A 101 3.19 21.00 7.88
N LEU A 102 2.79 21.22 6.62
CA LEU A 102 2.90 22.53 5.97
C LEU A 102 1.98 23.57 6.61
N GLN A 103 0.86 23.14 7.17
CA GLN A 103 -0.05 24.02 7.87
C GLN A 103 0.40 24.29 9.32
N SER A 104 1.14 23.36 9.92
CA SER A 104 1.62 23.43 11.30
C SER A 104 3.03 24.05 11.43
N VAL A 105 3.32 25.14 10.69
CA VAL A 105 4.64 25.79 10.70
C VAL A 105 5.01 26.20 12.14
N GLY A 106 5.87 25.40 12.78
CA GLY A 106 6.38 25.63 14.13
C GLY A 106 5.73 24.82 15.27
N ALA A 107 4.79 23.91 14.99
CA ALA A 107 4.13 23.13 16.04
C ALA A 107 4.68 21.70 16.18
N ASP A 108 4.88 21.28 17.43
CA ASP A 108 5.29 19.94 17.81
C ASP A 108 4.26 18.87 17.39
N ALA A 109 4.70 17.61 17.33
CA ALA A 109 3.86 16.44 17.00
C ALA A 109 2.62 16.24 17.91
N SER A 110 2.52 17.04 18.98
CA SER A 110 1.44 17.07 19.96
C SER A 110 0.28 18.01 19.60
N GLN A 111 0.33 18.72 18.48
CA GLN A 111 -0.77 19.61 18.08
C GLN A 111 -2.07 18.83 17.90
N SER A 112 -3.12 19.29 18.57
CA SER A 112 -4.48 18.78 18.41
C SER A 112 -5.13 19.38 17.16
N ILE A 113 -5.70 18.52 16.33
CA ILE A 113 -6.44 18.83 15.12
C ILE A 113 -7.91 18.56 15.42
N ASP A 114 -8.74 19.59 15.29
CA ASP A 114 -10.19 19.48 15.37
C ASP A 114 -10.79 18.92 14.08
N LEU A 115 -12.01 18.38 14.19
CA LEU A 115 -12.68 17.75 13.06
C LEU A 115 -12.91 18.71 11.88
N GLN A 116 -13.24 19.98 12.13
CA GLN A 116 -13.52 20.94 11.05
C GLN A 116 -12.27 21.30 10.27
N THR A 117 -11.17 21.61 10.95
CA THR A 117 -9.88 21.84 10.28
C THR A 117 -9.43 20.58 9.53
N PHE A 118 -9.61 19.40 10.13
CA PHE A 118 -9.28 18.14 9.47
C PHE A 118 -10.04 17.95 8.16
N LEU A 119 -11.37 18.09 8.16
CA LEU A 119 -12.19 17.89 6.97
C LEU A 119 -11.85 18.90 5.87
N ALA A 120 -11.64 20.17 6.21
CA ALA A 120 -11.24 21.19 5.24
C ALA A 120 -9.89 20.88 4.58
N GLN A 121 -8.91 20.38 5.36
CA GLN A 121 -7.62 19.95 4.81
C GLN A 121 -7.74 18.71 3.93
N MET A 122 -8.53 17.73 4.34
CA MET A 122 -8.75 16.53 3.53
C MET A 122 -9.45 16.86 2.20
N GLU A 123 -10.35 17.84 2.18
CA GLU A 123 -10.97 18.33 0.93
C GLU A 123 -9.94 18.96 -0.01
N GLU A 124 -9.05 19.82 0.51
CA GLU A 124 -7.94 20.38 -0.27
C GLU A 124 -7.02 19.27 -0.82
N LEU A 125 -6.71 18.27 0.01
CA LEU A 125 -5.92 17.11 -0.41
C LEU A 125 -6.61 16.29 -1.49
N CYS A 126 -7.94 16.15 -1.43
CA CYS A 126 -8.71 15.49 -2.47
C CYS A 126 -8.60 16.25 -3.80
N ARG A 127 -8.76 17.57 -3.77
CA ARG A 127 -8.59 18.42 -4.97
C ARG A 127 -7.16 18.32 -5.54
N HIS A 128 -6.15 18.36 -4.68
CA HIS A 128 -4.76 18.18 -5.09
C HIS A 128 -4.52 16.80 -5.73
N SER A 129 -5.04 15.74 -5.10
CA SER A 129 -4.93 14.37 -5.60
C SER A 129 -5.59 14.17 -6.96
N GLN A 130 -6.77 14.76 -7.19
CA GLN A 130 -7.46 14.73 -8.50
C GLN A 130 -6.64 15.45 -9.59
N SER A 131 -6.05 16.59 -9.25
CA SER A 131 -5.17 17.32 -10.18
C SER A 131 -3.92 16.51 -10.53
N MET A 132 -3.28 15.88 -9.53
CA MET A 132 -2.14 15.00 -9.77
C MET A 132 -2.49 13.79 -10.65
N GLU A 133 -3.65 13.19 -10.42
CA GLU A 133 -4.11 12.04 -11.20
C GLU A 133 -4.40 12.41 -12.65
N SER A 134 -5.05 13.55 -12.90
CA SER A 134 -5.28 14.04 -14.27
C SER A 134 -3.96 14.35 -14.99
N ALA A 135 -2.96 14.90 -14.30
CA ALA A 135 -1.61 15.06 -14.82
C ALA A 135 -0.91 13.71 -15.07
N ALA A 136 -1.08 12.73 -14.19
CA ALA A 136 -0.51 11.39 -14.32
C ALA A 136 -1.13 10.60 -15.49
N ALA A 137 -2.41 10.80 -15.79
CA ALA A 137 -3.05 10.22 -16.97
C ALA A 137 -2.40 10.71 -18.27
N HIS A 138 -1.96 11.97 -18.31
CA HIS A 138 -1.18 12.50 -19.43
C HIS A 138 0.25 11.95 -19.47
N SER A 139 0.86 11.69 -18.31
CA SER A 139 2.22 11.16 -18.25
C SER A 139 2.32 9.65 -18.50
N ALA A 140 1.23 8.88 -18.42
CA ALA A 140 1.22 7.42 -18.63
C ALA A 140 1.88 6.97 -19.95
N TYR A 141 1.82 7.80 -20.99
CA TYR A 141 2.44 7.52 -22.29
C TYR A 141 3.89 8.00 -22.43
N LEU A 142 4.42 8.75 -21.45
CA LEU A 142 5.82 9.20 -21.42
C LEU A 142 6.74 8.07 -20.95
N LYS A 143 8.01 8.12 -21.36
CA LYS A 143 9.03 7.10 -21.06
C LYS A 143 9.03 6.68 -19.58
N ASP A 144 8.90 7.64 -18.67
CA ASP A 144 8.94 7.42 -17.21
C ASP A 144 7.54 7.44 -16.54
N GLY A 145 6.48 7.29 -17.32
CA GLY A 145 5.10 7.53 -16.90
C GLY A 145 4.50 6.52 -15.92
N ALA A 146 4.63 5.24 -16.22
CA ALA A 146 4.07 4.17 -15.41
C ALA A 146 5.16 3.53 -14.55
N THR A 147 5.05 3.61 -13.23
CA THR A 147 6.02 3.04 -12.28
C THR A 147 6.20 1.52 -12.43
N THR A 148 5.19 0.85 -12.96
CA THR A 148 5.14 -0.59 -13.26
C THR A 148 5.87 -0.97 -14.54
N ARG A 149 6.07 -0.02 -15.45
CA ARG A 149 6.71 -0.20 -16.75
C ARG A 149 8.21 0.09 -16.65
N GLU A 150 9.03 -0.92 -16.87
CA GLU A 150 10.50 -0.75 -16.95
C GLU A 150 11.01 -0.51 -18.37
N PHE A 151 10.24 -0.94 -19.38
CA PHE A 151 10.64 -0.82 -20.79
C PHE A 151 9.62 -0.05 -21.59
N VAL A 152 10.11 0.87 -22.40
CA VAL A 152 9.29 1.74 -23.25
C VAL A 152 9.31 1.30 -24.71
N SER A 153 10.33 0.52 -25.09
CA SER A 153 10.43 -0.09 -26.40
C SER A 153 10.60 -1.60 -26.29
N ASN A 154 10.00 -2.34 -27.23
CA ASN A 154 10.17 -3.78 -27.31
C ASN A 154 11.62 -4.18 -27.62
N LEU A 155 12.34 -3.37 -28.42
CA LEU A 155 13.74 -3.63 -28.76
C LEU A 155 14.65 -3.59 -27.52
N ASP A 156 14.41 -2.66 -26.60
CA ASP A 156 15.15 -2.58 -25.32
C ASP A 156 14.86 -3.81 -24.44
N PHE A 157 13.58 -4.20 -24.33
CA PHE A 157 13.18 -5.41 -23.62
C PHE A 157 13.87 -6.67 -24.19
N LEU A 158 13.82 -6.86 -25.52
CA LEU A 158 14.48 -7.99 -26.18
C LEU A 158 16.00 -7.95 -26.00
N GLY A 159 16.61 -6.78 -26.07
CA GLY A 159 18.05 -6.60 -25.83
C GLY A 159 18.48 -7.03 -24.42
N LYS A 160 17.64 -6.78 -23.42
CA LYS A 160 17.86 -7.25 -22.02
C LYS A 160 17.55 -8.73 -21.85
N LEU A 161 16.51 -9.22 -22.51
CA LEU A 161 16.10 -10.62 -22.50
C LEU A 161 17.21 -11.54 -23.04
N VAL A 162 17.80 -11.20 -24.20
CA VAL A 162 18.92 -11.95 -24.81
C VAL A 162 20.15 -11.96 -23.91
N LYS A 163 20.36 -10.90 -23.12
CA LYS A 163 21.47 -10.78 -22.15
C LYS A 163 21.17 -11.47 -20.81
N HIS A 164 20.03 -12.15 -20.67
CA HIS A 164 19.55 -12.71 -19.41
C HIS A 164 19.55 -11.71 -18.25
N THR A 165 19.37 -10.43 -18.56
CA THR A 165 19.30 -9.38 -17.54
C THR A 165 17.92 -9.41 -16.90
N ARG A 166 17.88 -9.51 -15.57
CA ARG A 166 16.62 -9.52 -14.81
C ARG A 166 16.00 -8.12 -14.77
N MET A 167 14.68 -8.08 -14.53
CA MET A 167 13.96 -6.84 -14.20
C MET A 167 14.58 -6.19 -12.96
N GLU A 168 14.56 -4.87 -12.88
CA GLU A 168 15.11 -4.12 -11.75
C GLU A 168 14.20 -4.18 -10.53
N LYS A 169 12.88 -4.04 -10.73
CA LYS A 169 11.89 -4.04 -9.66
C LYS A 169 11.18 -5.38 -9.56
N ASP A 170 10.96 -5.82 -8.32
CA ASP A 170 10.19 -7.03 -8.04
C ASP A 170 8.71 -6.87 -8.42
N PRO A 171 8.00 -7.96 -8.78
CA PRO A 171 6.58 -7.88 -9.11
C PRO A 171 5.70 -7.31 -7.98
N ARG A 172 6.08 -7.53 -6.72
CA ARG A 172 5.40 -6.97 -5.52
C ARG A 172 5.54 -5.45 -5.39
N GLN A 173 6.54 -4.85 -6.03
CA GLN A 173 6.72 -3.40 -6.06
C GLN A 173 5.93 -2.76 -7.21
N LYS A 174 5.55 -3.55 -8.22
CA LYS A 174 4.82 -3.09 -9.41
C LYS A 174 3.31 -3.28 -9.27
N THR A 175 2.88 -4.31 -8.56
CA THR A 175 1.46 -4.71 -8.52
C THR A 175 1.04 -5.00 -7.09
N LEU A 176 -0.18 -4.60 -6.71
CA LEU A 176 -0.72 -4.84 -5.38
C LEU A 176 -1.05 -6.32 -5.14
N ALA A 177 -1.42 -7.04 -6.20
CA ALA A 177 -1.83 -8.43 -6.18
C ALA A 177 -1.14 -9.20 -7.34
N PRO A 178 -0.98 -10.53 -7.20
CA PRO A 178 -0.45 -11.36 -8.26
C PRO A 178 -1.38 -11.34 -9.48
N VAL A 179 -0.82 -11.08 -10.67
CA VAL A 179 -1.59 -11.02 -11.94
C VAL A 179 -1.67 -12.39 -12.61
N THR A 180 -0.71 -13.28 -12.33
CA THR A 180 -0.65 -14.64 -12.87
C THR A 180 -0.52 -15.67 -11.77
N ASP A 181 -0.93 -16.92 -12.04
CA ASP A 181 -0.81 -18.04 -11.10
C ASP A 181 0.65 -18.35 -10.74
N SER A 182 1.59 -18.08 -11.66
CA SER A 182 3.02 -18.20 -11.33
C SER A 182 3.47 -17.16 -10.31
N MET A 183 2.86 -15.98 -10.28
CA MET A 183 3.15 -14.94 -9.28
C MET A 183 2.55 -15.28 -7.92
N THR A 184 1.43 -16.02 -7.85
CA THR A 184 0.87 -16.45 -6.56
C THR A 184 1.85 -17.34 -5.81
N LEU A 185 2.59 -18.18 -6.55
CA LEU A 185 3.69 -19.00 -6.04
C LEU A 185 4.90 -18.11 -5.71
N GLY A 186 5.02 -17.71 -4.45
CA GLY A 186 6.11 -16.86 -3.95
C GLY A 186 5.72 -15.40 -3.67
N TRP A 187 4.44 -15.04 -3.85
CA TRP A 187 3.93 -13.72 -3.49
C TRP A 187 4.08 -13.44 -1.99
N ASN A 188 3.65 -14.41 -1.17
CA ASN A 188 3.72 -14.36 0.27
C ASN A 188 4.91 -15.19 0.77
N PRO A 189 5.68 -14.68 1.75
CA PRO A 189 6.69 -15.50 2.41
C PRO A 189 6.02 -16.71 3.09
N PRO A 190 6.71 -17.86 3.20
CA PRO A 190 6.15 -19.04 3.83
C PRO A 190 5.75 -18.74 5.28
N THR A 191 4.49 -19.00 5.63
CA THR A 191 3.91 -18.71 6.96
C THR A 191 4.59 -19.49 8.08
N MET A 192 5.18 -20.65 7.76
CA MET A 192 5.90 -21.49 8.71
C MET A 192 7.37 -21.60 8.29
N ALA A 193 8.26 -21.00 9.08
CA ALA A 193 9.69 -21.20 8.91
C ALA A 193 10.08 -22.61 9.39
N THR A 194 10.13 -23.57 8.48
CA THR A 194 10.61 -24.92 8.80
C THR A 194 12.11 -24.86 9.06
N LYS A 195 12.55 -25.17 10.29
CA LYS A 195 13.97 -25.37 10.59
C LYS A 195 14.46 -26.63 9.88
N ARG A 196 15.09 -26.47 8.72
CA ARG A 196 15.74 -27.60 8.04
C ARG A 196 16.92 -28.06 8.91
N LYS A 197 17.01 -29.37 9.14
CA LYS A 197 18.21 -30.02 9.71
C LYS A 197 18.97 -30.69 8.56
N PRO A 198 19.78 -29.93 7.79
CA PRO A 198 20.55 -30.53 6.71
C PRO A 198 21.57 -31.51 7.30
N THR A 199 21.76 -32.64 6.64
CA THR A 199 22.87 -33.55 6.90
C THR A 199 24.17 -32.84 6.48
N LYS A 200 24.81 -32.17 7.42
CA LYS A 200 26.13 -31.56 7.21
C LYS A 200 27.20 -32.65 7.29
N SER A 201 28.25 -32.51 6.48
CA SER A 201 29.43 -33.36 6.62
C SER A 201 30.07 -33.15 8.00
N CYS A 202 30.22 -34.23 8.76
CA CYS A 202 30.97 -34.25 10.01
C CYS A 202 32.48 -34.37 9.72
N GLU A 203 33.30 -34.15 10.74
CA GLU A 203 34.77 -34.13 10.60
C GLU A 203 35.32 -35.46 10.07
N GLU A 204 34.71 -36.58 10.47
CA GLU A 204 35.05 -37.92 10.03
C GLU A 204 34.78 -38.10 8.53
N THR A 205 33.62 -37.65 8.03
CA THR A 205 33.32 -37.70 6.60
C THR A 205 34.20 -36.77 5.78
N ARG A 206 34.62 -35.64 6.35
CA ARG A 206 35.58 -34.72 5.71
C ARG A 206 36.97 -35.32 5.66
N TYR A 207 37.41 -35.95 6.75
CA TYR A 207 38.69 -36.65 6.83
C TYR A 207 38.76 -37.85 5.88
N ALA A 208 37.71 -38.68 5.84
CA ALA A 208 37.60 -39.77 4.89
C ALA A 208 37.65 -39.27 3.43
N CYS A 209 36.94 -38.18 3.12
CA CYS A 209 37.02 -37.55 1.81
C CYS A 209 38.43 -37.03 1.48
N ALA A 210 39.15 -36.48 2.46
CA ALA A 210 40.52 -36.01 2.30
C ALA A 210 41.50 -37.17 2.08
N MET A 211 41.36 -38.28 2.81
CA MET A 211 42.19 -39.48 2.64
C MET A 211 41.99 -40.13 1.27
N VAL A 212 40.74 -40.27 0.82
CA VAL A 212 40.44 -40.79 -0.53
C VAL A 212 41.02 -39.86 -1.60
N LYS A 213 40.91 -38.53 -1.44
CA LYS A 213 41.55 -37.56 -2.34
C LYS A 213 43.08 -37.61 -2.32
N ALA A 214 43.68 -37.96 -1.18
CA ALA A 214 45.11 -38.18 -1.03
C ALA A 214 45.59 -39.54 -1.56
N GLY A 215 44.69 -40.36 -2.11
CA GLY A 215 45.01 -41.66 -2.71
C GLY A 215 45.14 -42.81 -1.70
N VAL A 216 44.70 -42.61 -0.45
CA VAL A 216 44.67 -43.67 0.56
C VAL A 216 43.33 -44.41 0.45
N TYR A 217 43.37 -45.62 -0.12
CA TYR A 217 42.23 -46.52 -0.21
C TYR A 217 42.40 -47.64 0.82
N TYR A 218 41.40 -47.82 1.69
CA TYR A 218 41.32 -48.99 2.55
C TYR A 218 40.54 -50.06 1.78
N TYR A 219 41.25 -51.11 1.35
CA TYR A 219 40.67 -52.32 0.76
C TYR A 219 40.38 -53.34 1.87
#